data_AF-A8VSZ4-F1
#
_entry.id   AF-A8VSZ4-F1
#
_cell.length_a   1.000
_cell.length_b   1.000
_cell.length_c   1.000
_cell.angle_alpha   90.00
_cell.angle_beta   90.00
_cell.angle_gamma   90.00
#
_symmetry.space_group_name_H-M   'P 1'
#
loop_
_entity.id
_entity.type
_entity.pdbx_description
1 polymer ?
#
loop_
_entity_poly.entity_id
_entity_poly.type
_entity_poly.pdbx_seq_one_letter_code
_entity_poly.pdbx_strand_id
1 'polypeptide(L)'
;DDSAQLLTSIAINTTRSSTVAFVGTQGGKLHKILIESKRTAEKYATEILTENEPILSDMEFSGDGKHIYILTPSKVIKMPTSRCETLSSQCDTCLASRDPYCGWCVSNNHCTQEESCEREVPHTARGWLDFQNSKCPRIRSVKPDQIQI
;
A
#
# COMPACT_ATOMS: atom_id res chain seq x y z
N ASP A 1 5.50 -13.91 -18.75
CA ASP A 1 4.87 -13.59 -20.03
C ASP A 1 3.68 -12.68 -19.75
N ASP A 2 3.86 -11.37 -19.93
CA ASP A 2 2.86 -10.33 -19.63
C ASP A 2 2.16 -9.96 -20.95
N SER A 3 1.51 -10.95 -21.56
CA SER A 3 0.60 -10.70 -22.67
C SER A 3 -0.48 -9.72 -22.18
N ALA A 4 -0.74 -8.67 -22.96
CA ALA A 4 -1.68 -7.61 -22.58
C ALA A 4 -3.07 -8.21 -22.30
N GLN A 5 -3.39 -8.41 -21.03
CA GLN A 5 -4.68 -8.94 -20.59
C GLN A 5 -5.73 -7.83 -20.64
N LEU A 6 -6.94 -8.19 -21.05
CA LEU A 6 -8.09 -7.28 -21.05
C LEU A 6 -8.41 -6.86 -19.61
N LEU A 7 -8.59 -5.55 -19.41
CA LEU A 7 -9.09 -4.97 -18.16
C LEU A 7 -10.63 -5.09 -18.14
N THR A 8 -11.18 -5.53 -17.02
CA THR A 8 -12.61 -5.88 -16.91
C THR A 8 -13.36 -5.04 -15.87
N SER A 9 -12.66 -4.44 -14.93
CA SER A 9 -13.28 -3.69 -13.83
C SER A 9 -12.35 -2.62 -13.27
N ILE A 10 -12.94 -1.62 -12.60
CA ILE A 10 -12.21 -0.57 -11.89
C ILE A 10 -12.97 -0.15 -10.64
N ALA A 11 -12.25 0.01 -9.53
CA ALA A 11 -12.75 0.64 -8.32
C ALA A 11 -11.68 1.61 -7.79
N ILE A 12 -12.12 2.75 -7.26
CA ILE A 12 -11.24 3.81 -6.79
C ILE A 12 -11.35 3.95 -5.28
N ASN A 13 -10.20 4.04 -4.60
CA ASN A 13 -10.13 4.41 -3.20
C ASN A 13 -9.12 5.54 -3.02
N THR A 14 -9.31 6.32 -1.97
CA THR A 14 -8.47 7.47 -1.63
C THR A 14 -7.87 7.29 -0.25
N THR A 15 -6.55 7.45 -0.14
CA THR A 15 -5.88 7.67 1.13
C THR A 15 -5.92 9.16 1.47
N ARG A 16 -5.27 9.59 2.56
CA ARG A 16 -5.17 11.02 2.91
C ARG A 16 -4.52 11.88 1.82
N SER A 17 -3.59 11.31 1.05
CA SER A 17 -2.76 12.07 0.11
C SER A 17 -2.78 11.54 -1.32
N SER A 18 -3.39 10.37 -1.56
CA SER A 18 -3.25 9.66 -2.83
C SER A 18 -4.56 9.04 -3.29
N THR A 19 -4.73 8.91 -4.61
CA THR A 19 -5.85 8.16 -5.22
C THR A 19 -5.31 6.88 -5.82
N VAL A 20 -5.94 5.75 -5.52
CA VAL A 20 -5.54 4.42 -5.98
C VAL A 20 -6.67 3.78 -6.77
N ALA A 21 -6.35 3.34 -7.99
CA ALA A 21 -7.23 2.52 -8.79
C ALA A 21 -6.89 1.03 -8.60
N PHE A 22 -7.92 0.25 -8.30
CA PHE A 22 -7.89 -1.21 -8.31
C PHE A 22 -8.54 -1.66 -9.61
N VAL A 23 -7.76 -2.31 -10.47
CA VAL A 23 -8.18 -2.67 -11.84
C VAL A 23 -8.13 -4.19 -11.99
N GLY A 24 -9.29 -4.80 -12.25
CA GLY A 24 -9.38 -6.23 -12.48
C GLY A 24 -9.09 -6.62 -13.92
N THR A 25 -8.58 -7.84 -14.12
CA THR A 25 -8.32 -8.40 -15.45
C THR A 25 -9.17 -9.62 -15.74
N GLN A 26 -9.28 -9.96 -17.03
CA GLN A 26 -9.90 -11.20 -17.51
C GLN A 26 -9.19 -12.46 -17.00
N GLY A 27 -7.89 -12.36 -16.70
CA GLY A 27 -7.08 -13.48 -16.20
C GLY A 27 -7.00 -13.57 -14.68
N GLY A 28 -7.89 -12.88 -13.94
CA GLY A 28 -7.97 -13.02 -12.49
C GLY A 28 -6.93 -12.25 -11.68
N LYS A 29 -6.24 -11.29 -12.31
CA LYS A 29 -5.28 -10.40 -11.64
C LYS A 29 -5.94 -9.10 -11.26
N LEU A 30 -5.53 -8.54 -10.13
CA LEU A 30 -5.90 -7.20 -9.69
C LEU A 30 -4.67 -6.31 -9.67
N HIS A 31 -4.64 -5.30 -10.52
CA HIS A 31 -3.59 -4.29 -10.53
C HIS A 31 -3.93 -3.16 -9.57
N LYS A 32 -2.96 -2.74 -8.76
CA LYS A 32 -3.06 -1.52 -7.94
C LYS A 32 -2.24 -0.43 -8.58
N ILE A 33 -2.89 0.69 -8.90
CA ILE A 33 -2.32 1.78 -9.68
C ILE A 33 -2.47 3.07 -8.90
N LEU A 34 -1.34 3.72 -8.63
CA LEU A 34 -1.29 5.05 -8.03
C LEU A 34 -1.58 6.09 -9.12
N ILE A 35 -2.58 6.94 -8.90
CA ILE A 35 -2.88 8.07 -9.79
C ILE A 35 -2.14 9.29 -9.26
N GLU A 36 -1.07 9.68 -9.97
CA GLU A 36 -0.21 10.80 -9.57
C GLU A 36 -0.72 12.14 -10.12
N SER A 37 -1.32 12.13 -11.31
CA SER A 37 -1.85 13.33 -11.94
C SER A 37 -2.97 13.00 -12.95
N LYS A 38 -3.50 14.02 -13.61
CA LYS A 38 -4.47 13.86 -14.71
C LYS A 38 -3.93 13.06 -15.90
N ARG A 39 -2.61 12.87 -16.01
CA ARG A 39 -1.95 12.25 -17.17
C ARG A 39 -0.99 11.13 -16.80
N THR A 40 -0.69 10.94 -15.52
CA THR A 40 0.32 9.96 -15.07
C THR A 40 -0.27 9.07 -13.99
N ALA A 41 0.03 7.78 -14.11
CA ALA A 41 -0.34 6.77 -13.16
C ALA A 41 0.70 5.64 -13.22
N GLU A 42 1.00 5.03 -12.07
CA GLU A 42 2.02 3.99 -11.95
C GLU A 42 1.41 2.74 -11.29
N LYS A 43 1.55 1.58 -11.95
CA LYS A 43 1.20 0.29 -11.34
C LYS A 43 2.27 -0.10 -10.35
N TYR A 44 1.95 -0.11 -9.06
CA TYR A 44 2.91 -0.46 -8.00
C TYR A 44 2.77 -1.90 -7.50
N ALA A 45 1.60 -2.54 -7.72
CA ALA A 45 1.40 -3.94 -7.32
C ALA A 45 0.46 -4.70 -8.26
N THR A 46 0.58 -6.04 -8.23
CA THR A 46 -0.35 -6.97 -8.89
C THR A 46 -0.63 -8.13 -7.96
N GLU A 47 -1.89 -8.35 -7.65
CA GLU A 47 -2.38 -9.48 -6.86
C GLU A 47 -2.98 -10.52 -7.80
N ILE A 48 -2.61 -11.78 -7.63
CA ILE A 48 -3.21 -12.89 -8.39
C ILE A 48 -4.31 -13.47 -7.51
N LEU A 49 -5.57 -13.25 -7.89
CA LEU A 49 -6.73 -13.66 -7.09
C LEU A 49 -7.31 -15.01 -7.56
N THR A 50 -7.18 -15.30 -8.85
CA THR A 50 -7.62 -16.54 -9.48
C THR A 50 -6.80 -16.76 -10.76
N GLU A 51 -6.70 -18.01 -11.23
CA GLU A 51 -5.83 -18.37 -12.35
C GLU A 51 -6.55 -18.38 -13.70
N ASN A 52 -7.89 -18.49 -13.72
CA ASN A 52 -8.66 -18.70 -14.96
C ASN A 52 -10.06 -18.07 -14.96
N GLU A 53 -10.34 -17.17 -14.02
CA GLU A 53 -11.63 -16.48 -13.96
C GLU A 53 -11.45 -14.97 -14.07
N PRO A 54 -12.32 -14.27 -14.81
CA PRO A 54 -12.29 -12.82 -14.85
C PRO A 54 -12.69 -12.25 -13.49
N ILE A 55 -12.11 -11.10 -13.16
CA ILE A 55 -12.69 -10.22 -12.14
C ILE A 55 -13.90 -9.52 -12.78
N LEU A 56 -15.07 -9.61 -12.15
CA LEU A 56 -16.29 -8.98 -12.62
C LEU A 56 -16.27 -7.47 -12.36
N SER A 57 -17.17 -6.74 -13.02
CA SER A 57 -17.27 -5.27 -12.93
C SER A 57 -17.44 -4.77 -11.51
N ASP A 58 -18.16 -5.52 -10.69
CA ASP A 58 -18.58 -5.09 -9.37
C ASP A 58 -17.47 -5.37 -8.37
N MET A 59 -16.90 -4.28 -7.87
CA MET A 59 -15.96 -4.27 -6.76
C MET A 59 -16.34 -3.15 -5.81
N GLU A 60 -16.36 -3.44 -4.52
CA GLU A 60 -16.84 -2.49 -3.50
C GLU A 60 -15.88 -2.45 -2.32
N PHE A 61 -15.63 -1.28 -1.76
CA PHE A 61 -14.81 -1.17 -0.56
C PHE A 61 -15.66 -1.39 0.70
N SER A 62 -15.05 -1.91 1.77
CA SER A 62 -15.66 -1.82 3.09
C SER A 62 -15.86 -0.35 3.47
N GLY A 63 -16.81 -0.06 4.37
CA GLY A 63 -17.11 1.33 4.76
C GLY A 63 -15.92 2.10 5.37
N ASP A 64 -14.89 1.40 5.86
CA ASP A 64 -13.63 1.97 6.35
C ASP A 64 -12.51 2.01 5.29
N GLY A 65 -12.76 1.53 4.07
CA GLY A 65 -11.78 1.48 2.99
C GLY A 65 -10.63 0.48 3.19
N LYS A 66 -10.66 -0.36 4.23
CA LYS A 66 -9.56 -1.30 4.57
C LYS A 66 -9.60 -2.59 3.78
N HIS A 67 -10.76 -2.93 3.22
CA HIS A 67 -10.95 -4.11 2.39
C HIS A 67 -11.68 -3.75 1.10
N ILE A 68 -11.43 -4.56 0.08
CA ILE A 68 -12.19 -4.57 -1.17
C ILE A 68 -12.85 -5.94 -1.32
N TYR A 69 -14.12 -5.94 -1.68
CA TYR A 69 -14.90 -7.11 -2.04
C TYR A 69 -14.91 -7.22 -3.56
N ILE A 70 -14.45 -8.36 -4.06
CA ILE A 70 -14.22 -8.58 -5.48
C ILE A 70 -15.01 -9.80 -5.90
N LEU A 71 -15.81 -9.65 -6.96
CA LEU A 71 -16.59 -10.74 -7.52
C LEU A 71 -15.83 -11.44 -8.64
N THR A 72 -15.86 -12.76 -8.64
CA THR A 72 -15.58 -13.62 -9.79
C THR A 72 -16.87 -14.38 -10.15
N PRO A 73 -16.94 -15.09 -11.28
CA PRO A 73 -18.09 -15.93 -11.61
C PRO A 73 -18.47 -16.96 -10.53
N SER A 74 -17.50 -17.41 -9.71
CA SER A 74 -17.73 -18.47 -8.72
C SER A 74 -17.50 -18.07 -7.26
N LYS A 75 -16.91 -16.89 -6.98
CA LYS A 75 -16.48 -16.51 -5.62
C LYS A 75 -16.68 -15.04 -5.32
N VAL A 76 -16.80 -14.75 -4.03
CA VAL A 76 -16.62 -13.42 -3.45
C VAL A 76 -15.30 -13.43 -2.69
N ILE A 77 -14.38 -12.53 -3.02
CA ILE A 77 -13.08 -12.42 -2.38
C ILE A 77 -13.05 -11.13 -1.57
N LYS A 78 -12.80 -11.24 -0.26
CA LYS A 78 -12.49 -10.09 0.60
C LYS A 78 -10.98 -9.96 0.70
N MET A 79 -10.41 -8.87 0.17
CA MET A 79 -8.97 -8.64 0.17
C MET A 79 -8.65 -7.35 0.96
N PRO A 80 -7.62 -7.33 1.82
CA PRO A 80 -7.17 -6.08 2.41
C PRO A 80 -6.59 -5.15 1.34
N THR A 81 -6.84 -3.84 1.45
CA THR A 81 -6.36 -2.86 0.47
C THR A 81 -4.83 -2.74 0.48
N SER A 82 -4.21 -2.97 1.63
CA SER A 82 -2.76 -3.00 1.82
C SER A 82 -2.33 -4.14 2.73
N ARG A 83 -1.05 -4.51 2.67
CA ARG A 83 -0.44 -5.53 3.54
C ARG A 83 0.83 -5.00 4.21
N CYS A 84 0.78 -3.78 4.74
CA CYS A 84 1.97 -3.08 5.25
C CYS A 84 2.72 -3.88 6.32
N GLU A 85 2.01 -4.61 7.18
CA GLU A 85 2.61 -5.41 8.25
C GLU A 85 3.46 -6.59 7.73
N THR A 86 3.17 -7.06 6.52
CA THR A 86 3.99 -8.09 5.85
C THR A 86 5.28 -7.51 5.27
N LEU A 87 5.37 -6.17 5.16
CA LEU A 87 6.57 -5.49 4.71
C LEU A 87 7.60 -5.45 5.86
N SER A 88 8.85 -5.52 5.44
CA SER A 88 10.06 -5.66 6.27
C SER A 88 10.11 -4.76 7.51
N SER A 89 10.85 -5.21 8.53
CA SER A 89 11.30 -4.41 9.68
C SER A 89 12.43 -3.41 9.31
N GLN A 90 12.49 -2.97 8.05
CA GLN A 90 13.46 -2.00 7.56
C GLN A 90 12.74 -0.88 6.81
N CYS A 91 13.02 0.36 7.20
CA CYS A 91 12.40 1.54 6.63
C CYS A 91 12.60 1.65 5.12
N ASP A 92 13.83 1.45 4.62
CA ASP A 92 14.13 1.64 3.19
C ASP A 92 13.30 0.67 2.32
N THR A 93 13.09 -0.57 2.77
CA THR A 93 12.24 -1.56 2.08
C THR A 93 10.75 -1.17 2.14
N CYS A 94 10.29 -0.64 3.27
CA CYS A 94 8.91 -0.14 3.41
C CYS A 94 8.64 0.96 2.39
N LEU A 95 9.51 1.97 2.30
CA LEU A 95 9.34 3.09 1.36
C LEU A 95 9.54 2.68 -0.10
N ALA A 96 10.42 1.71 -0.36
CA ALA A 96 10.65 1.19 -1.71
C ALA A 96 9.43 0.44 -2.30
N SER A 97 8.49 -0.01 -1.47
CA SER A 97 7.24 -0.62 -1.94
C SER A 97 6.37 0.35 -2.75
N ARG A 98 6.54 1.66 -2.53
CA ARG A 98 5.71 2.73 -3.13
C ARG A 98 4.21 2.53 -2.92
N ASP A 99 3.81 1.76 -1.91
CA ASP A 99 2.42 1.54 -1.58
C ASP A 99 1.88 2.75 -0.80
N PRO A 100 0.92 3.52 -1.34
CA PRO A 100 0.39 4.74 -0.72
C PRO A 100 -0.42 4.50 0.55
N TYR A 101 -0.74 3.25 0.88
CA TYR A 101 -1.32 2.89 2.17
C TYR A 101 -0.26 2.63 3.25
N CYS A 102 1.00 2.44 2.86
CA CYS A 102 2.08 2.02 3.75
C CYS A 102 3.12 3.12 3.98
N GLY A 103 3.61 3.15 5.21
CA GLY A 103 4.69 4.05 5.61
C GLY A 103 5.38 3.52 6.86
N TRP A 104 6.56 4.07 7.12
CA TRP A 104 7.39 3.64 8.23
C TRP A 104 7.00 4.37 9.50
N CYS A 105 6.56 3.64 10.52
CA CYS A 105 6.29 4.18 11.84
C CYS A 105 7.57 4.19 12.67
N VAL A 106 8.10 5.38 12.95
CA VAL A 106 9.36 5.60 13.68
C VAL A 106 9.28 5.10 15.12
N SER A 107 8.15 5.31 15.81
CA SER A 107 7.94 4.84 17.20
C SER A 107 7.90 3.32 17.28
N ASN A 108 7.23 2.68 16.33
CA ASN A 108 7.00 1.23 16.35
C ASN A 108 8.09 0.46 15.59
N ASN A 109 8.99 1.17 14.91
CA ASN A 109 10.06 0.61 14.07
C ASN A 109 9.54 -0.46 13.09
N HIS A 110 8.39 -0.19 12.46
CA HIS A 110 7.71 -1.13 11.56
C HIS A 110 6.96 -0.43 10.43
N CYS A 111 6.75 -1.14 9.32
CA CYS A 111 5.94 -0.67 8.21
C CYS A 111 4.44 -0.86 8.54
N THR A 112 3.67 0.22 8.51
CA THR A 112 2.27 0.23 8.97
C THR A 112 1.43 1.19 8.14
N GLN A 113 0.10 1.08 8.28
CA GLN A 113 -0.81 2.13 7.84
C GLN A 113 -0.71 3.33 8.79
N GLU A 114 -0.97 4.54 8.28
CA GLU A 114 -0.84 5.79 9.05
C GLU A 114 -1.67 5.77 10.34
N GLU A 115 -2.88 5.21 10.30
CA GLU A 115 -3.77 5.10 11.46
C GLU A 115 -3.28 4.13 12.54
N SER A 116 -2.44 3.15 12.18
CA SER A 116 -1.87 2.15 13.10
C SER A 116 -0.55 2.61 13.72
N CYS A 117 0.04 3.69 13.22
CA CYS A 117 1.22 4.30 13.84
C CYS A 117 0.76 5.11 15.05
N GLU A 118 1.15 4.67 16.26
CA GLU A 118 0.70 5.25 17.52
C GLU A 118 0.84 6.78 17.51
N ARG A 119 -0.25 7.46 17.87
CA ARG A 119 -0.26 8.92 18.00
C ARG A 119 0.44 9.29 19.30
N GLU A 120 1.75 9.53 19.27
CA GLU A 120 2.33 10.36 20.32
C GLU A 120 1.67 11.75 20.21
N VAL A 121 0.93 12.13 21.25
CA VAL A 121 0.35 13.47 21.39
C VAL A 121 1.53 14.42 21.62
N PRO A 122 1.80 15.41 20.74
CA PRO A 122 0.89 16.06 19.81
C PRO A 122 0.94 15.53 18.37
N HIS A 123 -0.21 15.66 17.68
CA HIS A 123 -0.47 15.34 16.26
C HIS A 123 0.46 16.08 15.28
N THR A 124 1.72 15.68 15.25
CA THR A 124 2.63 16.04 14.18
C THR A 124 2.88 14.79 13.36
N ALA A 125 2.93 14.92 12.03
CA ALA A 125 3.32 13.87 11.10
C ALA A 125 4.77 13.35 11.31
N ARG A 126 5.38 13.61 12.48
CA ARG A 126 6.79 13.37 12.80
C ARG A 126 7.13 11.91 13.05
N GLY A 127 6.15 11.00 13.00
CA GLY A 127 6.35 9.58 13.28
C GLY A 127 6.06 8.63 12.11
N TRP A 128 5.26 9.02 11.11
CA TRP A 128 4.91 8.13 9.99
C TRP A 128 5.50 8.69 8.68
N LEU A 129 6.42 7.93 8.10
CA LEU A 129 7.18 8.34 6.92
C LEU A 129 6.59 7.67 5.68
N ASP A 130 6.16 8.48 4.72
CA ASP A 130 5.67 8.01 3.42
C ASP A 130 6.79 7.89 2.38
N PHE A 131 6.52 7.21 1.26
CA PHE A 131 7.51 7.09 0.19
C PHE A 131 7.65 8.37 -0.67
N GLN A 132 6.70 9.30 -0.60
CA GLN A 132 6.64 10.47 -1.48
C GLN A 132 7.51 11.62 -0.98
N ASN A 133 7.45 11.91 0.32
CA ASN A 133 8.03 13.13 0.90
C ASN A 133 8.99 12.84 2.04
N SER A 134 9.18 11.58 2.42
CA SER A 134 9.96 11.21 3.60
C SER A 134 11.22 10.42 3.24
N LYS A 135 12.19 10.41 4.18
CA LYS A 135 13.41 9.61 4.10
C LYS A 135 13.62 8.88 5.42
N CYS A 136 14.17 7.69 5.34
CA CYS A 136 14.46 6.89 6.52
C CYS A 136 15.52 7.55 7.42
N PRO A 137 15.29 7.57 8.76
CA PRO A 137 16.24 8.14 9.70
C PRO A 137 17.54 7.33 9.69
N ARG A 138 18.68 8.02 9.77
CA ARG A 138 20.02 7.41 9.87
C ARG A 138 20.79 8.03 11.03
N ILE A 139 21.29 7.18 11.93
CA ILE A 139 22.20 7.63 12.99
C ILE A 139 23.53 8.03 12.33
N ARG A 140 23.91 9.29 12.44
CA ARG A 140 25.18 9.80 11.86
C ARG A 140 26.35 9.74 12.83
N SER A 141 26.09 9.92 14.11
CA SER A 141 27.10 9.93 15.16
C SER A 141 26.47 9.66 16.52
N VAL A 142 27.19 8.97 17.40
CA VAL A 142 26.85 8.80 18.82
C VAL A 142 27.99 9.44 19.62
N LYS A 143 27.67 10.15 20.70
CA LYS A 143 28.66 10.76 21.60
C LYS A 143 28.33 10.49 23.08
N PRO A 144 29.29 9.97 23.87
CA PRO A 144 30.54 9.37 23.40
C PRO A 144 30.23 8.11 22.59
N ASP A 145 31.04 7.84 21.57
CA ASP A 145 30.96 6.62 20.76
C ASP A 145 31.47 5.39 21.53
N GLN A 146 32.24 5.61 22.59
CA GLN A 146 32.72 4.58 23.51
C GLN A 146 32.67 5.06 24.97
N ILE A 147 32.26 4.19 25.88
CA ILE A 147 32.23 4.46 27.33
C ILE A 147 33.30 3.57 27.98
N GLN A 148 34.12 4.12 28.88
CA GLN A 148 35.09 3.33 29.64
C GLN A 148 34.35 2.43 30.64
N ILE A 149 34.68 1.14 30.63
CA ILE A 149 34.17 0.11 31.55
C ILE A 149 35.01 0.12 32.83
#